data_AF-A0A9K3PQ99-F1
#
_entry.id   AF-A0A9K3PQ99-F1
#
_cell.length_a   1.000
_cell.length_b   1.000
_cell.length_c   1.000
_cell.angle_alpha   90.00
_cell.angle_beta   90.00
_cell.angle_gamma   90.00
#
_symmetry.space_group_name_H-M   'P 1'
#
loop_
_entity.id
_entity.type
_entity.pdbx_description
1 polymer ?
#
loop_
_entity_poly.entity_id
_entity_poly.type
_entity_poly.pdbx_seq_one_letter_code
_entity_poly.pdbx_strand_id
1 'polypeptide(L)'
;MATENGMVPDLEGPEGCYLIFEPSSGGRLMLYYSKGDIPTNAIGFWCPGAGRSIQGFKFKQAGGRSELIKGIAGGDQNRRKYYSGWVQFIKLAKQFNGYVIKFPNSEQGVEVDVIGYKTEEEKAYELDLDAGLIEVGVFDAIAVVPKHNSTFHGVHTIVKTNFIEMGQLAGAASTL
;
A
#
# COMPACT_ATOMS: atom_id res chain seq x y z
N MET A 1 -5.24 -22.63 8.32
CA MET A 1 -6.62 -22.94 7.86
C MET A 1 -7.41 -21.64 7.93
N ALA A 2 -7.82 -21.10 6.78
CA ALA A 2 -8.73 -19.95 6.75
C ALA A 2 -10.13 -20.41 7.16
N THR A 3 -10.85 -19.59 7.94
CA THR A 3 -12.27 -19.82 8.25
C THR A 3 -13.14 -19.53 7.02
N GLU A 4 -14.39 -20.03 6.98
CA GLU A 4 -15.38 -19.77 5.91
C GLU A 4 -15.58 -18.28 5.59
N ASN A 5 -15.18 -17.36 6.49
CA ASN A 5 -15.34 -15.92 6.33
C ASN A 5 -14.09 -15.18 5.82
N GLY A 6 -12.98 -15.87 5.55
CA GLY A 6 -11.74 -15.24 5.06
C GLY A 6 -11.01 -14.35 6.08
N MET A 7 -11.22 -14.61 7.37
CA MET A 7 -10.55 -13.91 8.48
C MET A 7 -9.59 -14.86 9.22
N VAL A 8 -8.53 -14.30 9.78
CA VAL A 8 -7.62 -15.03 10.68
C VAL A 8 -8.38 -15.33 11.98
N PRO A 9 -8.59 -16.61 12.35
CA PRO A 9 -9.33 -16.96 13.56
C PRO A 9 -8.53 -16.61 14.81
N ASP A 10 -9.25 -16.30 15.89
CA ASP A 10 -8.72 -16.17 17.26
C ASP A 10 -7.61 -15.12 17.44
N LEU A 11 -7.48 -14.17 16.50
CA LEU A 11 -6.53 -13.08 16.56
C LEU A 11 -7.25 -11.74 16.32
N GLU A 12 -7.12 -10.83 17.28
CA GLU A 12 -7.60 -9.45 17.14
C GLU A 12 -6.49 -8.56 16.53
N GLY A 13 -6.81 -7.96 15.40
CA GLY A 13 -5.98 -6.98 14.72
C GLY A 13 -6.19 -5.55 15.22
N PRO A 14 -5.22 -4.66 14.96
CA PRO A 14 -5.35 -3.25 15.28
C PRO A 14 -6.45 -2.57 14.46
N GLU A 15 -6.96 -1.44 14.99
CA GLU A 15 -7.81 -0.55 14.20
C GLU A 15 -7.02 0.09 13.05
N GLY A 16 -7.54 -0.03 11.84
CA GLY A 16 -6.91 0.55 10.66
C GLY A 16 -7.57 0.13 9.36
N CYS A 17 -6.78 0.14 8.29
CA CYS A 17 -7.23 -0.24 6.96
C CYS A 17 -6.28 -1.28 6.36
N TYR A 18 -6.83 -2.42 6.00
CA TYR A 18 -6.13 -3.46 5.27
C TYR A 18 -6.24 -3.22 3.76
N LEU A 19 -5.14 -3.47 3.05
CA LEU A 19 -5.14 -3.62 1.60
C LEU A 19 -5.33 -5.10 1.31
N ILE A 20 -6.42 -5.45 0.65
CA ILE A 20 -6.79 -6.83 0.32
C ILE A 20 -6.58 -7.06 -1.18
N PHE A 21 -5.97 -8.18 -1.54
CA PHE A 21 -5.95 -8.65 -2.92
C PHE A 21 -7.00 -9.75 -3.12
N GLU A 22 -7.83 -9.60 -4.14
CA GLU A 22 -8.79 -10.61 -4.56
C GLU A 22 -8.50 -11.02 -6.01
N PRO A 23 -8.19 -12.30 -6.29
CA PRO A 23 -7.80 -12.74 -7.64
C PRO A 23 -8.98 -12.90 -8.61
N SER A 24 -10.22 -12.87 -8.11
CA SER A 24 -11.42 -13.08 -8.92
C SER A 24 -11.65 -11.96 -9.95
N SER A 25 -12.35 -12.29 -11.04
CA SER A 25 -12.80 -11.34 -12.08
C SER A 25 -11.72 -10.38 -12.61
N GLY A 26 -10.52 -10.90 -12.91
CA GLY A 26 -9.41 -10.11 -13.44
C GLY A 26 -8.61 -9.38 -12.36
N GLY A 27 -8.78 -9.75 -11.09
CA GLY A 27 -8.04 -9.23 -9.95
C GLY A 27 -8.52 -7.84 -9.53
N ARG A 28 -8.56 -7.60 -8.22
CA ARG A 28 -8.80 -6.27 -7.64
C ARG A 28 -8.10 -6.07 -6.30
N LEU A 29 -7.86 -4.80 -5.98
CA LEU A 29 -7.47 -4.37 -4.65
C LEU A 29 -8.68 -3.74 -3.96
N MET A 30 -8.90 -4.16 -2.72
CA MET A 30 -9.97 -3.68 -1.86
C MET A 30 -9.35 -3.04 -0.62
N LEU A 31 -10.01 -2.01 -0.11
CA LEU A 31 -9.77 -1.51 1.24
C LEU A 31 -10.71 -2.23 2.20
N TYR A 32 -10.22 -2.57 3.38
CA TYR A 32 -11.03 -3.06 4.48
C TYR A 32 -10.68 -2.35 5.78
N TYR A 33 -11.59 -1.49 6.22
CA TYR A 33 -11.50 -0.79 7.49
C TYR A 33 -12.02 -1.71 8.60
N SER A 34 -11.16 -2.00 9.57
CA SER A 34 -11.46 -2.95 10.65
C SER A 34 -11.01 -2.42 12.00
N LYS A 35 -11.69 -2.88 13.06
CA LYS A 35 -11.37 -2.61 14.47
C LYS A 35 -10.92 -3.86 15.23
N GLY A 36 -10.69 -4.98 14.54
CA GLY A 36 -10.38 -6.26 15.18
C GLY A 36 -10.21 -7.42 14.21
N ASP A 37 -10.96 -7.45 13.11
CA ASP A 37 -10.84 -8.51 12.11
C ASP A 37 -9.59 -8.32 11.23
N ILE A 38 -8.82 -9.40 11.03
CA ILE A 38 -7.68 -9.45 10.11
C ILE A 38 -8.04 -10.33 8.91
N PRO A 39 -8.12 -9.78 7.68
CA PRO A 39 -8.35 -10.59 6.47
C PRO A 39 -7.16 -11.50 6.15
N THR A 40 -7.42 -12.76 5.79
CA THR A 40 -6.36 -13.71 5.43
C THR A 40 -5.64 -13.37 4.12
N ASN A 41 -6.29 -12.60 3.26
CA ASN A 41 -5.76 -12.14 1.96
C ASN A 41 -5.35 -10.66 1.98
N ALA A 42 -5.11 -10.10 3.17
CA ALA A 42 -4.48 -8.79 3.30
C ALA A 42 -3.02 -8.87 2.84
N ILE A 43 -2.61 -7.94 1.97
CA ILE A 43 -1.23 -7.78 1.49
C ILE A 43 -0.53 -6.57 2.11
N GLY A 44 -1.27 -5.74 2.84
CA GLY A 44 -0.74 -4.60 3.57
C GLY A 44 -1.73 -4.04 4.58
N PHE A 45 -1.25 -3.17 5.44
CA PHE A 45 -2.04 -2.51 6.46
C PHE A 45 -1.54 -1.08 6.68
N TRP A 46 -2.46 -0.17 7.00
CA TRP A 46 -2.11 1.12 7.57
C TRP A 46 -2.97 1.48 8.77
N CYS A 47 -2.37 2.23 9.71
CA CYS A 47 -3.04 2.83 10.85
C CYS A 47 -2.80 4.35 10.88
N PRO A 48 -3.73 5.13 11.47
CA PRO A 48 -3.56 6.59 11.58
C PRO A 48 -2.39 6.94 12.51
N GLY A 49 -1.76 8.09 12.27
CA GLY A 49 -0.71 8.62 13.12
C GLY A 49 -1.23 9.12 14.48
N ALA A 50 -0.31 9.52 15.35
CA ALA A 50 -0.64 10.04 16.68
C ALA A 50 -1.63 11.22 16.59
N GLY A 51 -2.69 11.17 17.40
CA GLY A 51 -3.73 12.20 17.44
C GLY A 51 -4.68 12.20 16.24
N ARG A 52 -4.59 11.21 15.34
CA ARG A 52 -5.50 11.03 14.20
C ARG A 52 -6.40 9.81 14.41
N SER A 53 -7.58 9.84 13.83
CA SER A 53 -8.54 8.74 13.88
C SER A 53 -9.28 8.60 12.56
N ILE A 54 -9.55 7.37 12.15
CA ILE A 54 -10.38 7.09 10.98
C ILE A 54 -11.83 7.40 11.32
N GLN A 55 -12.57 8.03 10.41
CA GLN A 55 -13.97 8.37 10.65
C GLN A 55 -14.81 7.09 10.85
N GLY A 56 -15.61 7.05 11.91
CA GLY A 56 -16.37 5.86 12.31
C GLY A 56 -17.26 5.25 11.22
N PHE A 57 -17.76 6.06 10.27
CA PHE A 57 -18.57 5.57 9.17
C PHE A 57 -17.80 4.65 8.21
N LYS A 58 -16.48 4.82 8.07
CA LYS A 58 -15.63 4.00 7.18
C LYS A 58 -15.67 2.52 7.56
N PHE A 59 -15.82 2.21 8.86
CA PHE A 59 -15.93 0.84 9.37
C PHE A 59 -17.33 0.24 9.19
N LYS A 60 -18.36 1.06 8.98
CA LYS A 60 -19.76 0.61 8.89
C LYS A 60 -20.25 0.55 7.44
N GLN A 61 -19.83 1.50 6.62
CA GLN A 61 -20.24 1.61 5.23
C GLN A 61 -19.78 0.38 4.45
N ALA A 62 -20.73 -0.31 3.80
CA ALA A 62 -20.49 -1.56 3.07
C ALA A 62 -19.68 -2.60 3.87
N GLY A 63 -19.89 -2.67 5.19
CA GLY A 63 -19.17 -3.59 6.08
C GLY A 63 -17.67 -3.29 6.16
N GLY A 64 -17.28 -2.03 6.07
CA GLY A 64 -15.87 -1.62 6.11
C GLY A 64 -15.15 -1.73 4.78
N ARG A 65 -15.82 -2.17 3.70
CA ARG A 65 -15.18 -2.50 2.43
C ARG A 65 -15.38 -1.40 1.38
N SER A 66 -14.35 -1.15 0.59
CA SER A 66 -14.46 -0.33 -0.63
C SER A 66 -13.48 -0.80 -1.70
N GLU A 67 -13.92 -0.90 -2.94
CA GLU A 67 -13.04 -1.21 -4.08
C GLU A 67 -12.07 -0.05 -4.33
N LEU A 68 -10.77 -0.35 -4.39
CA LEU A 68 -9.73 0.63 -4.66
C LEU A 68 -9.41 0.66 -6.16
N ILE A 69 -9.15 -0.50 -6.75
CA ILE A 69 -8.86 -0.64 -8.19
C ILE A 69 -9.13 -2.07 -8.66
N LYS A 70 -9.59 -2.22 -9.90
CA LYS A 70 -9.92 -3.52 -10.54
C LYS A 70 -9.16 -3.73 -11.85
N GLY A 71 -9.18 -4.97 -12.35
CA GLY A 71 -8.53 -5.33 -13.60
C GLY A 71 -7.02 -5.23 -13.48
N ILE A 72 -6.48 -5.79 -12.41
CA ILE A 72 -5.05 -5.74 -12.06
C ILE A 72 -4.30 -7.05 -12.34
N ALA A 73 -5.03 -8.11 -12.70
CA ALA A 73 -4.46 -9.38 -13.14
C ALA A 73 -4.32 -9.44 -14.67
N GLY A 74 -3.27 -10.12 -15.13
CA GLY A 74 -3.02 -10.44 -16.54
C GLY A 74 -2.40 -9.31 -17.37
N GLY A 75 -1.19 -9.51 -17.90
CA GLY A 75 -0.48 -8.55 -18.74
C GLY A 75 0.14 -7.35 -18.00
N ASP A 76 1.08 -6.66 -18.67
CA ASP A 76 1.90 -5.62 -18.04
C ASP A 76 1.10 -4.37 -17.66
N GLN A 77 0.12 -3.95 -18.48
CA GLN A 77 -0.72 -2.79 -18.18
C GLN A 77 -1.54 -2.99 -16.90
N ASN A 78 -2.05 -4.19 -16.67
CA ASN A 78 -2.82 -4.49 -15.46
C ASN A 78 -1.90 -4.63 -14.23
N ARG A 79 -0.68 -5.13 -14.42
CA ARG A 79 0.34 -5.13 -13.36
C ARG A 79 0.71 -3.71 -12.92
N ARG A 80 0.78 -2.75 -13.84
CA ARG A 80 0.98 -1.33 -13.48
C ARG A 80 -0.15 -0.78 -12.60
N LYS A 81 -1.40 -1.16 -12.87
CA LYS A 81 -2.54 -0.78 -12.03
C LYS A 81 -2.43 -1.33 -10.60
N TYR A 82 -1.84 -2.51 -10.42
CA TYR A 82 -1.56 -3.03 -9.07
C TYR A 82 -0.62 -2.10 -8.28
N TYR A 83 0.48 -1.64 -8.90
CA TYR A 83 1.38 -0.66 -8.27
C TYR A 83 0.67 0.68 -8.01
N SER A 84 -0.16 1.14 -8.96
CA SER A 84 -0.99 2.33 -8.74
C SER A 84 -1.96 2.20 -7.58
N GLY A 85 -2.51 0.99 -7.35
CA GLY A 85 -3.35 0.71 -6.18
C GLY A 85 -2.57 0.80 -4.87
N TRP A 86 -1.34 0.30 -4.81
CA TRP A 86 -0.45 0.50 -3.67
C TRP A 86 -0.14 1.98 -3.41
N VAL A 87 0.14 2.75 -4.47
CA VAL A 87 0.34 4.21 -4.35
C VAL A 87 -0.91 4.88 -3.75
N GLN A 88 -2.11 4.54 -4.22
CA GLN A 88 -3.36 5.06 -3.67
C GLN A 88 -3.57 4.67 -2.21
N PHE A 89 -3.25 3.42 -1.84
CA PHE A 89 -3.33 2.94 -0.46
C PHE A 89 -2.41 3.73 0.48
N ILE A 90 -1.15 3.93 0.08
CA ILE A 90 -0.17 4.71 0.86
C ILE A 90 -0.61 6.18 0.96
N LYS A 91 -1.18 6.73 -0.11
CA LYS A 91 -1.71 8.10 -0.11
C LYS A 91 -2.86 8.27 0.88
N LEU A 92 -3.72 7.25 1.05
CA LEU A 92 -4.75 7.28 2.09
C LEU A 92 -4.13 7.31 3.49
N ALA A 93 -3.12 6.49 3.76
CA ALA A 93 -2.40 6.51 5.03
C ALA A 93 -1.78 7.90 5.32
N LYS A 94 -1.18 8.54 4.32
CA LYS A 94 -0.63 9.90 4.47
C LYS A 94 -1.65 10.93 4.92
N GLN A 95 -2.90 10.85 4.44
CA GLN A 95 -3.95 11.81 4.86
C GLN A 95 -4.17 11.81 6.39
N PHE A 96 -3.77 10.72 7.06
CA PHE A 96 -3.84 10.55 8.51
C PHE A 96 -2.47 10.60 9.18
N ASN A 97 -1.42 11.11 8.51
CA ASN A 97 -0.02 11.02 8.96
C ASN A 97 0.32 9.60 9.43
N GLY A 98 -0.18 8.61 8.69
CA GLY A 98 -0.23 7.22 9.12
C GLY A 98 1.07 6.46 8.91
N TYR A 99 1.01 5.22 9.37
CA TYR A 99 2.06 4.23 9.21
C TYR A 99 1.57 3.10 8.31
N VAL A 100 2.44 2.58 7.45
CA VAL A 100 2.13 1.51 6.50
C VAL A 100 3.07 0.34 6.74
N ILE A 101 2.55 -0.88 6.64
CA ILE A 101 3.31 -2.13 6.62
C ILE A 101 2.85 -3.00 5.45
N LYS A 102 3.78 -3.74 4.85
CA LYS A 102 3.49 -4.75 3.83
C LYS A 102 3.46 -6.10 4.52
N PHE A 103 2.47 -6.93 4.20
CA PHE A 103 2.46 -8.30 4.69
C PHE A 103 3.23 -9.18 3.70
N PRO A 104 4.13 -10.05 4.20
CA PRO A 104 4.88 -10.96 3.35
C PRO A 104 3.90 -11.87 2.64
N ASN A 105 4.02 -11.88 1.32
CA ASN A 105 3.08 -12.55 0.46
C ASN A 105 3.45 -14.03 0.33
N SER A 106 2.81 -14.93 1.08
CA SER A 106 3.08 -16.36 0.96
C SER A 106 2.32 -17.02 -0.22
N GLU A 107 1.23 -16.42 -0.71
CA GLU A 107 0.35 -17.07 -1.72
C GLU A 107 -0.38 -16.14 -2.71
N GLN A 108 -0.51 -14.82 -2.46
CA GLN A 108 -1.44 -13.93 -3.17
C GLN A 108 -0.94 -12.47 -3.37
N GLY A 109 -0.62 -12.10 -4.62
CA GLY A 109 -0.24 -10.72 -5.00
C GLY A 109 1.14 -10.64 -5.66
N VAL A 110 1.57 -9.43 -6.04
CA VAL A 110 2.93 -9.20 -6.55
C VAL A 110 3.74 -8.51 -5.45
N GLU A 111 4.96 -9.01 -5.20
CA GLU A 111 5.91 -8.38 -4.29
C GLU A 111 6.36 -7.00 -4.83
N VAL A 112 6.40 -6.01 -3.93
CA VAL A 112 6.72 -4.63 -4.28
C VAL A 112 7.76 -4.04 -3.33
N ASP A 113 8.56 -3.13 -3.87
CA ASP A 113 9.35 -2.19 -3.08
C ASP A 113 8.69 -0.81 -3.13
N VAL A 114 8.80 -0.08 -2.03
CA VAL A 114 8.22 1.26 -1.87
C VAL A 114 9.32 2.25 -1.59
N ILE A 115 9.35 3.33 -2.37
CA ILE A 115 10.39 4.35 -2.29
C ILE A 115 9.70 5.68 -1.95
N GLY A 116 10.09 6.29 -0.83
CA GLY A 116 9.66 7.61 -0.41
C GLY A 116 10.59 8.70 -0.94
N TYR A 117 10.04 9.88 -1.19
CA TYR A 117 10.82 11.03 -1.65
C TYR A 117 10.58 12.24 -0.76
N LYS A 118 11.65 12.96 -0.41
CA LYS A 118 11.58 14.24 0.29
C LYS A 118 12.13 15.36 -0.58
N THR A 119 11.32 16.38 -0.78
CA THR A 119 11.64 17.54 -1.62
C THR A 119 12.72 18.40 -0.98
N GLU A 120 12.66 18.60 0.33
CA GLU A 120 13.61 19.42 1.07
C GLU A 120 15.05 18.87 1.02
N GLU A 121 15.18 17.55 0.86
CA GLU A 121 16.46 16.84 0.80
C GLU A 121 16.87 16.46 -0.63
N GLU A 122 15.97 16.66 -1.60
CA GLU A 122 16.05 16.14 -2.97
C GLU A 122 16.47 14.66 -3.02
N LYS A 123 15.87 13.84 -2.16
CA LYS A 123 16.37 12.48 -1.91
C LYS A 123 15.26 11.43 -1.85
N ALA A 124 15.58 10.27 -2.43
CA ALA A 124 14.77 9.07 -2.40
C ALA A 124 15.23 8.12 -1.27
N TYR A 125 14.27 7.41 -0.69
CA TYR A 125 14.42 6.56 0.47
C TYR A 125 13.72 5.22 0.19
N GLU A 126 14.48 4.13 0.14
CA GLU A 126 13.89 2.80 0.18
C GLU A 126 13.23 2.60 1.55
N LEU A 127 11.95 2.20 1.53
CA LEU A 127 11.17 1.99 2.72
C LEU A 127 11.06 0.49 2.99
N ASP A 128 11.60 0.04 4.12
CA ASP A 128 11.52 -1.36 4.53
C ASP A 128 10.16 -1.66 5.18
N LEU A 129 9.16 -1.84 4.33
CA LEU A 129 7.80 -2.20 4.73
C LEU A 129 7.68 -3.68 5.16
N ASP A 130 8.73 -4.49 4.96
CA ASP A 130 8.79 -5.88 5.40
C ASP A 130 9.22 -5.97 6.88
N ALA A 131 10.01 -5.00 7.38
CA ALA A 131 10.50 -4.96 8.75
C ALA A 131 9.52 -4.36 9.78
N GLY A 132 8.49 -3.61 9.34
CA GLY A 132 7.51 -3.04 10.26
C GLY A 132 6.68 -1.88 9.73
N LEU A 133 6.01 -1.19 10.65
CA LEU A 133 5.23 0.02 10.37
C LEU A 133 6.16 1.19 10.06
N ILE A 134 6.07 1.72 8.84
CA ILE A 134 6.84 2.87 8.36
C ILE A 134 5.94 4.09 8.27
N GLU A 135 6.38 5.21 8.85
CA GLU A 135 5.69 6.49 8.74
C GLU A 135 5.74 7.01 7.30
N VAL A 136 4.58 7.22 6.68
CA VAL A 136 4.52 7.72 5.29
C VAL A 136 4.15 9.20 5.20
N GLY A 137 3.76 9.81 6.33
CA GLY A 137 3.38 11.22 6.42
C GLY A 137 4.50 12.17 5.99
N VAL A 138 5.75 11.78 6.24
CA VAL A 138 6.99 12.57 6.05
C VAL A 138 7.45 12.69 4.60
N PHE A 139 6.85 11.95 3.65
CA PHE A 139 7.29 11.95 2.25
C PHE A 139 6.38 12.78 1.36
N ASP A 140 6.95 13.52 0.39
CA ASP A 140 6.24 14.39 -0.56
C ASP A 140 5.82 13.69 -1.85
N ALA A 141 6.40 12.53 -2.10
CA ALA A 141 6.03 11.63 -3.17
C ALA A 141 6.38 10.19 -2.80
N ILE A 142 5.73 9.25 -3.48
CA ILE A 142 6.00 7.82 -3.34
C ILE A 142 6.11 7.19 -4.72
N ALA A 143 6.97 6.19 -4.85
CA ALA A 143 7.00 5.27 -5.96
C ALA A 143 6.81 3.84 -5.43
N VAL A 144 6.05 3.03 -6.18
CA VAL A 144 5.87 1.61 -5.92
C VAL A 144 6.32 0.88 -7.18
N VAL A 145 7.29 -0.01 -7.00
CA VAL A 145 7.97 -0.71 -8.09
C VAL A 145 7.97 -2.22 -7.81
N PRO A 146 8.20 -3.06 -8.83
CA PRO A 146 8.41 -4.49 -8.59
C PRO A 146 9.53 -4.70 -7.57
N LYS A 147 9.44 -5.73 -6.73
CA LYS A 147 10.51 -6.06 -5.78
C LYS A 147 11.86 -6.31 -6.48
N HIS A 148 12.94 -5.88 -5.83
CA HIS A 148 14.32 -5.91 -6.32
C HIS A 148 14.57 -5.09 -7.60
N ASN A 149 13.75 -4.08 -7.84
CA ASN A 149 13.92 -3.21 -8.99
C ASN A 149 15.07 -2.21 -8.76
N SER A 150 16.00 -2.14 -9.72
CA SER A 150 17.21 -1.32 -9.60
C SER A 150 17.04 0.16 -9.97
N THR A 151 15.82 0.63 -10.25
CA THR A 151 15.56 2.00 -10.75
C THR A 151 16.13 3.08 -9.83
N PHE A 152 16.05 2.89 -8.51
CA PHE A 152 16.54 3.86 -7.54
C PHE A 152 17.87 3.45 -6.88
N HIS A 153 18.45 2.30 -7.25
CA HIS A 153 19.71 1.85 -6.68
C HIS A 153 20.85 2.81 -7.04
N GLY A 154 21.59 3.29 -6.03
CA GLY A 154 22.70 4.23 -6.22
C GLY A 154 22.28 5.66 -6.56
N VAL A 155 20.98 5.98 -6.51
CA VAL A 155 20.50 7.35 -6.71
C VAL A 155 20.58 8.11 -5.38
N HIS A 156 21.60 8.94 -5.22
CA HIS A 156 21.83 9.68 -3.97
C HIS A 156 21.08 11.02 -3.88
N THR A 157 20.89 11.69 -5.01
CA THR A 157 20.17 12.97 -5.13
C THR A 157 19.37 12.94 -6.42
N ILE A 158 18.11 13.36 -6.36
CA ILE A 158 17.18 13.35 -7.49
C ILE A 158 16.13 14.44 -7.31
N VAL A 159 15.86 15.21 -8.38
CA VAL A 159 14.78 16.19 -8.36
C VAL A 159 13.42 15.49 -8.46
N LYS A 160 12.39 16.09 -7.85
CA LYS A 160 11.05 15.49 -7.71
C LYS A 160 10.46 15.01 -9.04
N THR A 161 10.62 15.79 -10.11
CA THR A 161 10.10 15.44 -11.44
C THR A 161 10.73 14.14 -11.94
N ASN A 162 12.05 14.02 -11.86
CA ASN A 162 12.78 12.82 -12.28
C ASN A 162 12.39 11.61 -11.41
N PHE A 163 12.21 11.81 -10.10
CA PHE A 163 11.73 10.76 -9.20
C PHE A 163 10.38 10.19 -9.66
N ILE A 164 9.41 11.06 -9.96
CA ILE A 164 8.09 10.67 -10.45
C ILE A 164 8.19 9.96 -11.80
N GLU A 165 8.96 10.49 -12.75
CA GLU A 165 9.13 9.90 -14.09
C GLU A 165 9.75 8.50 -14.02
N MET A 166 10.82 8.33 -13.25
CA MET A 166 11.47 7.03 -13.04
C MET A 166 10.52 6.03 -12.38
N GLY A 167 9.80 6.45 -11.34
CA GLY A 167 8.82 5.60 -10.67
C GLY A 167 7.64 5.21 -11.57
N GLN A 168 7.18 6.11 -12.44
CA GLN A 168 6.15 5.83 -13.45
C GLN A 168 6.64 4.86 -14.52
N LEU A 169 7.91 4.96 -14.94
CA LEU A 169 8.49 4.02 -15.90
C LEU A 169 8.62 2.61 -15.30
N ALA A 170 9.08 2.50 -14.06
CA ALA A 170 9.34 1.22 -13.39
C ALA A 170 8.07 0.53 -12.86
N GLY A 171 7.10 1.30 -12.37
CA GLY A 171 5.87 0.79 -11.76
C GLY A 171 4.78 1.85 -11.75
N ALA A 172 4.59 2.49 -10.60
CA ALA A 172 3.73 3.66 -10.43
C ALA A 172 4.35 4.65 -9.44
N ALA A 173 4.10 5.94 -9.62
CA ALA A 173 4.51 6.96 -8.66
C ALA A 173 3.52 8.12 -8.58
N SER A 174 3.44 8.79 -7.44
CA SER A 174 2.58 9.96 -7.31
C SER A 174 3.11 10.92 -6.25
N THR A 175 2.75 12.18 -6.41
CA THR A 175 2.86 13.15 -5.34
C THR A 175 1.86 12.81 -4.25
N LEU A 176 2.32 12.97 -3.02
CA LEU A 176 1.64 12.54 -1.83
C LEU A 176 0.87 13.70 -1.20
#